data_AF-A0A7C5NWR6-F1
#
_entry.id   AF-A0A7C5NWR6-F1
#
_cell.length_a   1.000
_cell.length_b   1.000
_cell.length_c   1.000
_cell.angle_alpha   90.00
_cell.angle_beta   90.00
_cell.angle_gamma   90.00
#
_symmetry.space_group_name_H-M   'P 1'
#
loop_
_entity.id
_entity.type
_entity.pdbx_description
1 polymer ?
#
loop_
_entity_poly.entity_id
_entity_poly.type
_entity_poly.pdbx_seq_one_letter_code
_entity_poly.pdbx_strand_id
1 'polypeptide(L)'
;MEHEALKTIYGPVPSRRLGLSLGIDPFTQKTCTHNCVYCQLGRAPTVSAESTIDGVNPDLVKSELAEFFTSGGKADYITFSGSGEPTLWRHIGELIKFIK
;
A
#
# COMPACT_ATOMS: atom_id res chain seq x y z
N MET A 1 15.87 -2.88 -20.95
CA MET A 1 14.78 -3.66 -20.33
C MET A 1 13.87 -2.63 -19.70
N GLU A 2 12.66 -2.49 -20.23
CA GLU A 2 11.67 -1.54 -19.72
C GLU A 2 11.48 -1.78 -18.22
N HIS A 3 11.56 -0.70 -17.44
CA HIS A 3 11.16 -0.71 -16.04
C HIS A 3 9.65 -0.97 -16.03
N GLU A 4 9.25 -2.21 -15.78
CA GLU A 4 7.87 -2.51 -15.40
C GLU A 4 7.56 -1.63 -14.19
N ALA A 5 6.69 -0.64 -14.38
CA ALA A 5 6.39 0.34 -13.34
C ALA A 5 5.88 -0.43 -12.12
N LEU A 6 6.56 -0.28 -10.98
CA LEU A 6 6.12 -0.84 -9.71
C LEU A 6 4.73 -0.29 -9.41
N LYS A 7 3.71 -1.12 -9.64
CA LYS A 7 2.31 -0.75 -9.40
C LYS A 7 2.09 -0.66 -7.90
N THR A 8 1.68 0.51 -7.43
CA THR A 8 1.50 0.79 -5.98
C THR A 8 0.11 0.43 -5.47
N ILE A 9 -0.85 0.27 -6.38
CA ILE A 9 -2.19 -0.24 -6.07
C ILE A 9 -2.43 -1.65 -6.62
N TYR A 10 -3.23 -2.44 -5.92
CA TYR A 10 -3.60 -3.79 -6.35
C TYR A 10 -5.07 -4.10 -6.06
N GLY A 11 -5.61 -5.10 -6.76
CA GLY A 11 -7.03 -5.45 -6.71
C GLY A 11 -7.87 -4.66 -7.71
N PRO A 12 -9.15 -4.39 -7.43
CA PRO A 12 -9.85 -4.63 -6.17
C PRO A 12 -10.06 -6.13 -5.89
N VAL A 13 -9.91 -6.52 -4.63
CA VAL A 13 -10.07 -7.90 -4.16
C VAL A 13 -11.44 -8.03 -3.48
N PRO A 14 -12.21 -9.11 -3.74
CA PRO A 14 -13.42 -9.39 -2.99
C PRO A 14 -13.06 -9.76 -1.54
N SER A 15 -13.14 -8.78 -0.65
CA SER A 15 -12.94 -8.95 0.77
C SER A 15 -14.13 -9.67 1.38
N ARG A 16 -13.82 -10.69 2.19
CA ARG A 16 -14.82 -11.41 3.00
C ARG A 16 -15.56 -10.50 3.99
N ARG A 17 -15.00 -9.35 4.35
CA ARG A 17 -15.52 -8.45 5.40
C ARG A 17 -15.92 -7.06 4.89
N LEU A 18 -15.30 -6.59 3.82
CA LEU A 18 -15.34 -5.19 3.38
C LEU A 18 -15.78 -5.04 1.92
N GLY A 19 -16.47 -6.01 1.31
CA GLY A 19 -16.86 -5.90 -0.11
C GLY A 19 -15.65 -5.85 -1.05
N LEU A 20 -15.72 -5.05 -2.13
CA LEU A 20 -14.60 -4.83 -3.06
C LEU A 20 -13.58 -3.89 -2.44
N SER A 21 -12.41 -4.40 -2.07
CA SER A 21 -11.34 -3.60 -1.48
C SER A 21 -10.19 -3.39 -2.46
N LEU A 22 -9.87 -2.14 -2.77
CA LEU A 22 -8.64 -1.76 -3.47
C LEU A 22 -7.49 -1.63 -2.46
N GLY A 23 -6.35 -2.25 -2.72
CA GLY A 23 -5.19 -2.22 -1.86
C GLY A 23 -4.16 -1.18 -2.31
N ILE A 24 -3.47 -0.58 -1.35
CA ILE A 24 -2.32 0.32 -1.55
C ILE A 24 -1.14 -0.27 -0.80
N ASP A 25 -0.08 -0.61 -1.52
CA ASP A 25 1.19 -1.06 -0.93
C ASP A 25 2.21 0.09 -0.88
N PRO A 26 2.50 0.63 0.32
CA PRO A 26 3.41 1.75 0.47
C PRO A 26 4.90 1.36 0.35
N PHE A 27 5.23 0.06 0.27
CA PHE A 27 6.61 -0.43 0.29
C PHE A 27 6.90 -1.43 -0.84
N THR A 28 8.13 -1.43 -1.34
CA THR A 28 8.59 -2.40 -2.36
C THR A 28 9.16 -3.68 -1.76
N GLN A 29 9.44 -3.66 -0.46
CA GLN A 29 10.00 -4.76 0.31
C GLN A 29 9.46 -4.73 1.74
N LYS A 30 9.54 -5.87 2.44
CA LYS A 30 9.04 -6.03 3.81
C LYS A 30 9.60 -4.93 4.74
N THR A 31 8.74 -4.00 5.12
CA THR A 31 9.06 -2.87 5.99
C THR A 31 8.13 -2.89 7.19
N CYS A 32 8.58 -3.49 8.29
CA CYS A 32 7.72 -3.77 9.44
C CYS A 32 8.53 -3.74 10.75
N THR A 33 7.88 -3.36 11.84
CA THR A 33 8.42 -3.42 13.20
C THR A 33 8.56 -4.85 13.72
N HIS A 34 7.94 -5.81 13.03
CA HIS A 34 7.94 -7.22 13.40
C HIS A 34 8.50 -8.11 12.30
N ASN A 35 9.10 -9.22 12.74
CA ASN A 35 9.60 -10.26 11.85
C ASN A 35 8.95 -11.62 12.19
N CYS A 36 7.62 -11.68 12.04
CA CYS A 36 6.83 -12.87 12.37
C CYS A 36 7.25 -14.10 11.57
N VAL A 37 7.36 -15.25 12.23
CA VAL A 37 7.76 -16.54 11.60
C VAL A 37 6.77 -17.05 10.56
N TYR A 38 5.52 -16.60 10.61
CA TYR A 38 4.43 -16.96 9.71
C TYR A 38 4.13 -15.88 8.65
N CYS A 39 4.98 -14.86 8.52
CA CYS A 39 4.76 -13.80 7.55
C CYS A 39 4.99 -14.32 6.11
N GLN A 40 4.00 -14.16 5.23
CA GLN A 40 4.10 -14.55 3.82
C GLN A 40 5.22 -13.83 3.06
N LEU A 41 5.62 -12.64 3.53
CA LEU A 41 6.71 -11.84 2.96
C LEU A 41 8.09 -12.37 3.35
N GLY A 42 8.15 -13.45 4.14
CA GLY A 42 9.40 -14.04 4.60
C GLY A 42 10.10 -13.22 5.69
N ARG A 43 11.40 -13.48 5.86
CA ARG A 43 12.24 -12.86 6.88
C ARG A 43 12.86 -11.56 6.36
N ALA A 44 12.81 -10.51 7.17
CA ALA A 44 13.52 -9.26 6.91
C ALA A 44 13.99 -8.62 8.24
N PRO A 45 14.97 -7.71 8.22
CA PRO A 45 15.29 -6.87 9.38
C PRO A 45 14.06 -6.08 9.84
N THR A 46 13.91 -5.91 11.16
CA THR A 46 12.86 -5.06 11.72
C THR A 46 13.28 -3.60 11.70
N VAL A 47 12.31 -2.70 11.53
CA VAL A 47 12.49 -1.25 11.71
C VAL A 47 11.95 -0.82 13.07
N SER A 48 12.39 0.33 13.60
CA SER A 48 11.88 0.84 14.87
C SER A 48 10.45 1.36 14.71
N ALA A 49 9.64 1.25 15.76
CA ALA A 49 8.26 1.74 15.75
C ALA A 49 8.18 3.28 15.67
N GLU A 50 9.24 3.97 16.07
CA GLU A 50 9.39 5.41 16.01
C GLU A 50 9.90 5.89 14.63
N SER A 51 10.20 4.96 13.73
CA SER A 51 10.73 5.29 12.40
C SER A 51 9.63 5.83 11.48
N THR A 52 10.00 6.82 10.66
CA THR A 52 9.20 7.31 9.54
C THR A 52 9.94 6.99 8.24
N ILE A 53 9.26 6.30 7.31
CA ILE A 53 9.87 5.75 6.11
C ILE A 53 9.21 6.36 4.87
N ASP A 54 10.02 6.81 3.92
CA ASP A 54 9.52 7.51 2.72
C ASP A 54 8.70 6.58 1.81
N GLY A 55 9.06 5.29 1.74
CA GLY A 55 8.31 4.30 0.96
C GLY A 55 8.21 4.66 -0.52
N VAL A 56 7.07 4.33 -1.13
CA VAL A 56 6.73 4.77 -2.50
C VAL A 56 6.38 6.26 -2.55
N ASN A 57 6.60 6.89 -3.71
CA ASN A 57 6.20 8.28 -3.93
C ASN A 57 4.67 8.42 -3.87
N PRO A 58 4.09 9.25 -2.99
CA PRO A 58 2.64 9.40 -2.87
C PRO A 58 1.97 9.90 -4.16
N ASP A 59 2.65 10.68 -4.99
CA ASP A 59 2.07 11.20 -6.23
C ASP A 59 1.85 10.10 -7.28
N LEU A 60 2.70 9.07 -7.27
CA LEU A 60 2.47 7.86 -8.08
C LEU A 60 1.17 7.18 -7.64
N VAL A 61 0.98 6.99 -6.34
CA VAL A 61 -0.24 6.38 -5.79
C VAL A 61 -1.48 7.20 -6.14
N LYS A 62 -1.43 8.53 -6.01
CA LYS A 62 -2.53 9.42 -6.40
C LYS A 62 -2.88 9.29 -7.87
N SER A 63 -1.87 9.22 -8.74
CA SER A 63 -2.07 9.07 -10.19
C SER A 63 -2.72 7.72 -10.54
N GLU A 64 -2.26 6.62 -9.94
CA GLU A 64 -2.82 5.29 -10.15
C GLU A 64 -4.27 5.19 -9.62
N LEU A 65 -4.56 5.80 -8.47
CA LEU A 65 -5.92 5.88 -7.94
C LEU A 65 -6.84 6.67 -8.89
N ALA A 66 -6.38 7.83 -9.38
CA ALA A 66 -7.14 8.65 -10.31
C ALA A 66 -7.41 7.88 -11.61
N GLU A 67 -6.41 7.22 -12.18
CA GLU A 67 -6.56 6.38 -13.37
C GLU A 67 -7.53 5.21 -13.14
N PHE A 68 -7.42 4.53 -11.99
CA PHE A 68 -8.32 3.43 -11.64
C PHE A 68 -9.79 3.86 -11.60
N PHE A 69 -10.11 4.97 -10.94
CA PHE A 69 -11.50 5.43 -10.84
C PHE A 69 -12.01 6.07 -12.13
N THR A 70 -11.17 6.80 -12.86
CA THR A 70 -11.56 7.41 -14.16
C THR A 70 -11.79 6.37 -15.25
N SER A 71 -11.09 5.23 -15.21
CA SER A 71 -11.33 4.07 -16.08
C SER A 71 -12.56 3.24 -15.68
N GLY A 72 -13.33 3.66 -14.67
CA GLY A 72 -14.56 3.00 -14.22
C GLY A 72 -14.33 1.89 -13.19
N GLY A 73 -13.13 1.81 -12.60
CA GLY A 73 -12.83 0.95 -11.48
C GLY A 73 -13.76 1.23 -10.29
N LYS A 74 -14.14 0.17 -9.58
CA LYS A 74 -15.04 0.24 -8.42
C LYS A 74 -14.38 -0.39 -7.20
N ALA A 75 -14.50 0.29 -6.07
CA ALA A 75 -14.08 -0.22 -4.78
C ALA A 75 -15.04 0.32 -3.72
N ASP A 76 -15.46 -0.55 -2.81
CA ASP A 76 -16.22 -0.18 -1.62
C ASP A 76 -15.28 0.39 -0.55
N TYR A 77 -14.03 -0.09 -0.52
CA TYR A 77 -13.00 0.32 0.44
C TYR A 77 -11.64 0.48 -0.22
N ILE A 78 -10.83 1.39 0.33
CA ILE A 78 -9.40 1.50 0.05
C ILE A 78 -8.65 1.07 1.30
N THR A 79 -7.75 0.09 1.16
CA THR A 79 -7.02 -0.52 2.26
C THR A 79 -5.52 -0.28 2.09
N PHE A 80 -4.88 0.28 3.10
CA PHE A 80 -3.42 0.34 3.20
C PHE A 80 -2.92 -0.99 3.73
N SER A 81 -2.18 -1.74 2.91
CA SER A 81 -1.62 -3.05 3.27
C SER A 81 -0.64 -3.52 2.18
N GLY A 82 0.13 -4.56 2.45
CA GLY A 82 1.02 -5.13 1.45
C GLY A 82 2.34 -5.50 2.09
N SER A 83 3.42 -4.88 1.63
CA SER A 83 4.80 -5.21 1.96
C SER A 83 5.26 -4.62 3.30
N GLY A 84 4.39 -4.46 4.29
CA GLY A 84 4.83 -3.90 5.57
C GLY A 84 3.73 -3.44 6.50
N GLU A 85 4.15 -2.75 7.56
CA GLU A 85 3.29 -2.02 8.49
C GLU A 85 3.02 -0.62 7.90
N PRO A 86 1.82 -0.37 7.33
CA PRO A 86 1.56 0.83 6.55
C PRO A 86 1.69 2.13 7.36
N THR A 87 1.50 2.07 8.68
CA THR A 87 1.60 3.27 9.54
C THR A 87 3.01 3.85 9.63
N LEU A 88 4.04 3.10 9.22
CA LEU A 88 5.41 3.60 9.11
C LEU A 88 5.62 4.52 7.89
N TRP A 89 4.70 4.52 6.93
CA TRP A 89 4.83 5.31 5.71
C TRP A 89 4.57 6.79 5.98
N ARG A 90 5.57 7.63 5.69
CA ARG A 90 5.54 9.08 5.93
C ARG A 90 4.28 9.75 5.38
N HIS A 91 3.79 9.27 4.24
CA HIS A 91 2.74 9.93 3.46
C HIS A 91 1.34 9.37 3.73
N ILE A 92 1.16 8.44 4.67
CA ILE A 92 -0.16 7.83 4.93
C ILE A 92 -1.24 8.89 5.26
N GLY A 93 -0.89 9.88 6.07
CA GLY A 93 -1.81 10.96 6.44
C GLY A 93 -2.14 11.91 5.29
N GLU A 94 -1.18 12.15 4.40
CA GLU A 94 -1.39 12.92 3.17
C GLU A 94 -2.35 12.18 2.23
N LEU A 95 -2.12 10.88 2.02
CA LEU A 95 -2.95 10.09 1.11
C LEU A 95 -4.37 9.88 1.64
N ILE A 96 -4.55 9.69 2.95
CA ILE A 96 -5.89 9.63 3.56
C ILE A 96 -6.68 10.93 3.30
N LYS A 97 -6.03 12.10 3.34
CA LYS A 97 -6.68 13.39 3.05
C LYS A 97 -7.00 13.55 1.56
N PHE A 98 -6.20 12.99 0.67
CA PHE A 98 -6.47 12.99 -0.77
C PHE A 98 -7.66 12.10 -1.14
N ILE A 99 -7.81 10.96 -0.45
CA ILE A 99 -8.86 9.97 -0.72
C ILE A 99 -10.24 10.42 -0.22
N LYS A 100 -10.29 11.19 0.87
CA LYS A 100 -11.55 11.66 1.50
C LYS A 100 -12.05 12.94 0.88
#